data_AF-A0A0D3KIY8-F1
#
_entry.id   AF-A0A0D3KIY8-F1
#
_cell.length_a   1.000
_cell.length_b   1.000
_cell.length_c   1.000
_cell.angle_alpha   90.00
_cell.angle_beta   90.00
_cell.angle_gamma   90.00
#
_symmetry.space_group_name_H-M   'P 1'
#
loop_
_entity.id
_entity.type
_entity.pdbx_description
1 polymer ?
#
loop_
_entity_poly.entity_id
_entity_poly.type
_entity_poly.pdbx_seq_one_letter_code
_entity_poly.pdbx_strand_id
1 'polypeptide(L)'
;MAKLSTREDRWHGHKLLGLYALLHFAYRYHAFFAGADDMGFADQNGWSSAASLAPHLLLQLSGLTFSIPRRRIVTGSRIWPEYRWHALVFTLRSLVLMAIAVRYPHAETCLPPLLVVLCAMAAADTVTAWYARRGESSRTIRDLAAPAGAQYLMSATQFHATTGCLLTRGRLSVQLVSLCVIQSAAFVMTLQRRGLITHRQDLCLYAGLLGFGLAVVLDDFSARGVLPVAFTVANAAAIARLDGGANKYILWAAVGLLLPALCAPERAAARVWRVLGPASGCGLVASAWRRGHSERRLGGAKPL
;
A
#
# COMPACT_ATOMS: atom_id res chain seq x y z
N MET A 1 -12.84 -16.77 23.25
CA MET A 1 -13.75 -16.10 22.27
C MET A 1 -14.99 -15.43 22.87
N ALA A 2 -15.44 -15.77 24.10
CA ALA A 2 -16.65 -15.18 24.71
C ALA A 2 -16.59 -13.64 24.90
N LYS A 3 -15.40 -13.06 25.13
CA LYS A 3 -15.23 -11.59 25.31
C LYS A 3 -15.38 -10.75 24.03
N LEU A 4 -15.50 -11.38 22.85
CA LEU A 4 -15.75 -10.66 21.58
C LEU A 4 -17.24 -10.56 21.21
N SER A 5 -18.13 -11.23 21.94
CA SER A 5 -19.57 -11.10 21.70
C SER A 5 -20.11 -9.91 22.48
N THR A 6 -20.48 -8.84 21.77
CA THR A 6 -21.23 -7.72 22.36
C THR A 6 -22.70 -7.82 22.02
N ARG A 7 -23.55 -7.34 22.93
CA ARG A 7 -24.99 -7.12 22.65
C ARG A 7 -25.23 -6.27 21.40
N GLU A 8 -24.28 -5.41 21.04
CA GLU A 8 -24.30 -4.57 19.83
C GLU A 8 -24.17 -5.35 18.51
N ASP A 9 -23.71 -6.62 18.53
CA ASP A 9 -23.61 -7.49 17.33
C ASP A 9 -24.46 -8.75 17.51
N ARG A 10 -25.79 -8.55 17.63
CA ARG A 10 -26.78 -9.60 17.95
C ARG A 10 -26.72 -10.79 16.99
N TRP A 11 -26.44 -10.53 15.72
CA TRP A 11 -26.39 -11.55 14.66
C TRP A 11 -24.96 -11.99 14.31
N HIS A 12 -23.96 -11.50 15.05
CA HIS A 12 -22.54 -11.76 14.79
C HIS A 12 -22.09 -11.39 13.37
N GLY A 13 -22.81 -10.49 12.69
CA GLY A 13 -22.58 -10.16 11.29
C GLY A 13 -21.21 -9.51 11.09
N HIS A 14 -20.86 -8.54 11.95
CA HIS A 14 -19.54 -7.91 11.89
C HIS A 14 -18.42 -8.91 12.18
N LYS A 15 -18.63 -9.79 13.17
CA LYS A 15 -17.65 -10.84 13.50
C LYS A 15 -17.43 -11.82 12.35
N LEU A 16 -18.49 -12.25 11.68
CA LEU A 16 -18.41 -13.14 10.51
C LEU A 16 -17.71 -12.46 9.33
N LEU A 17 -18.02 -11.19 9.06
CA LEU A 17 -17.32 -10.38 8.05
C LEU A 17 -15.82 -10.22 8.40
N GLY A 18 -15.49 -10.04 9.68
CA GLY A 18 -14.12 -9.94 10.15
C GLY A 18 -13.35 -11.25 9.99
N LEU A 19 -13.99 -12.38 10.33
CA LEU A 19 -13.42 -13.71 10.11
C LEU A 19 -13.22 -13.99 8.62
N TYR A 20 -14.20 -13.65 7.78
CA TYR A 20 -14.07 -13.74 6.33
C TYR A 20 -12.86 -12.94 5.83
N ALA A 21 -12.72 -11.68 6.24
CA ALA A 21 -11.61 -10.84 5.78
C ALA A 21 -10.25 -11.43 6.19
N LEU A 22 -10.11 -11.94 7.42
CA LEU A 22 -8.89 -12.60 7.88
C LEU A 22 -8.56 -13.85 7.06
N LEU A 23 -9.56 -14.72 6.81
CA LEU A 23 -9.38 -15.92 5.99
C LEU A 23 -9.06 -15.57 4.53
N HIS A 24 -9.72 -14.55 3.98
CA HIS A 24 -9.45 -14.07 2.63
C HIS A 24 -8.03 -13.53 2.50
N PHE A 25 -7.56 -12.70 3.45
CA PHE A 25 -6.16 -12.27 3.46
C PHE A 25 -5.20 -13.47 3.59
N ALA A 26 -5.46 -14.40 4.51
CA ALA A 26 -4.62 -15.59 4.68
C ALA A 26 -4.52 -16.43 3.40
N TYR A 27 -5.64 -16.68 2.73
CA TYR A 27 -5.69 -17.37 1.44
C TYR A 27 -4.87 -16.64 0.36
N ARG A 28 -5.04 -15.32 0.24
CA ARG A 28 -4.34 -14.51 -0.76
C ARG A 28 -2.84 -14.45 -0.51
N TYR A 29 -2.41 -14.35 0.75
CA TYR A 29 -1.00 -14.42 1.10
C TYR A 29 -0.41 -15.81 0.90
N HIS A 30 -1.16 -16.88 1.17
CA HIS A 30 -0.73 -18.22 0.82
C HIS A 30 -0.50 -18.35 -0.69
N ALA A 31 -1.42 -17.84 -1.51
CA ALA A 31 -1.26 -17.81 -2.97
C ALA A 31 -0.01 -17.01 -3.40
N PHE A 32 0.26 -15.86 -2.77
CA PHE A 32 1.49 -15.09 -3.00
C PHE A 32 2.76 -15.92 -2.73
N PHE A 33 2.84 -16.59 -1.57
CA PHE A 33 3.99 -17.42 -1.22
C PHE A 33 4.10 -18.71 -2.05
N ALA A 34 2.99 -19.21 -2.58
CA ALA A 34 2.97 -20.31 -3.53
C ALA A 34 3.39 -19.90 -4.95
N GLY A 35 3.68 -18.62 -5.19
CA GLY A 35 4.12 -18.10 -6.49
C GLY A 35 2.96 -17.86 -7.47
N ALA A 36 1.72 -17.78 -7.00
CA ALA A 36 0.59 -17.45 -7.86
C ALA A 36 0.65 -15.98 -8.31
N ASP A 37 0.37 -15.71 -9.58
CA ASP A 37 0.37 -14.35 -10.11
C ASP A 37 -0.76 -13.52 -9.49
N ASP A 38 -0.44 -12.25 -9.19
CA ASP A 38 -1.31 -11.29 -8.53
C ASP A 38 -2.08 -11.87 -7.32
N MET A 39 -1.41 -12.65 -6.46
CA MET A 39 -2.03 -13.28 -5.28
C MET A 39 -3.24 -14.18 -5.63
N GLY A 40 -3.21 -14.82 -6.79
CA GLY A 40 -4.28 -15.69 -7.30
C GLY A 40 -5.49 -14.93 -7.83
N PHE A 41 -5.37 -13.64 -8.13
CA PHE A 41 -6.41 -12.88 -8.84
C PHE A 41 -6.33 -13.07 -10.36
N ALA A 42 -5.16 -13.43 -10.90
CA ALA A 42 -4.96 -13.61 -12.34
C ALA A 42 -5.91 -14.65 -12.96
N ASP A 43 -6.22 -15.72 -12.22
CA ASP A 43 -7.08 -16.81 -12.69
C ASP A 43 -8.59 -16.55 -12.49
N GLN A 44 -8.96 -15.42 -11.88
CA GLN A 44 -10.35 -15.11 -11.54
C GLN A 44 -10.96 -14.18 -12.57
N ASN A 45 -12.21 -14.43 -12.94
CA ASN A 45 -12.96 -13.44 -13.70
C ASN A 45 -13.22 -12.18 -12.83
N GLY A 46 -13.46 -11.04 -13.50
CA GLY A 46 -13.61 -9.76 -12.82
C GLY A 46 -14.78 -9.72 -11.82
N TRP A 47 -15.84 -10.49 -12.08
CA TRP A 47 -17.00 -10.57 -11.18
C TRP A 47 -16.68 -11.32 -9.89
N SER A 48 -16.04 -12.49 -9.98
CA SER A 48 -15.59 -13.27 -8.81
C SER A 48 -14.65 -12.47 -7.93
N SER A 49 -13.72 -11.72 -8.54
CA SER A 49 -12.85 -10.81 -7.83
C SER A 49 -13.65 -9.73 -7.10
N ALA A 50 -14.55 -9.03 -7.78
CA ALA A 50 -15.39 -8.00 -7.17
C ALA A 50 -16.28 -8.54 -6.02
N ALA A 51 -16.90 -9.70 -6.22
CA ALA A 51 -17.74 -10.36 -5.21
C ALA A 51 -16.93 -10.73 -3.95
N SER A 52 -15.69 -11.21 -4.11
CA SER A 52 -14.81 -11.52 -2.98
C SER A 52 -14.40 -10.28 -2.16
N LEU A 53 -14.49 -9.09 -2.75
CA LEU A 53 -14.10 -7.83 -2.12
C LEU A 53 -15.26 -7.15 -1.38
N ALA A 54 -16.52 -7.44 -1.75
CA ALA A 54 -17.70 -6.82 -1.14
C ALA A 54 -17.77 -6.99 0.40
N PRO A 55 -17.45 -8.18 0.98
CA PRO A 55 -17.42 -8.33 2.43
C PRO A 55 -16.44 -7.39 3.15
N HIS A 56 -15.34 -6.97 2.50
CA HIS A 56 -14.41 -6.01 3.10
C HIS A 56 -15.03 -4.61 3.25
N LEU A 57 -15.86 -4.17 2.30
CA LEU A 57 -16.62 -2.92 2.44
C LEU A 57 -17.66 -3.04 3.55
N LEU A 58 -18.42 -4.13 3.54
CA LEU A 58 -19.44 -4.40 4.56
C LEU A 58 -18.83 -4.49 5.96
N LEU A 59 -17.63 -5.07 6.09
CA LEU A 59 -16.87 -5.10 7.34
C LEU A 59 -16.60 -3.69 7.85
N GLN A 60 -16.14 -2.79 6.97
CA GLN A 60 -15.82 -1.43 7.33
C GLN A 60 -17.06 -0.60 7.71
N LEU A 61 -18.18 -0.79 6.98
CA LEU A 61 -19.45 -0.12 7.25
C LEU A 61 -20.13 -0.65 8.53
N SER A 62 -20.21 -1.96 8.71
CA SER A 62 -20.71 -2.56 9.96
C SER A 62 -19.84 -2.14 11.15
N GLY A 63 -18.55 -1.94 10.90
CA GLY A 63 -17.61 -1.38 11.85
C GLY A 63 -17.95 0.03 12.32
N LEU A 64 -18.92 0.76 11.75
CA LEU A 64 -19.40 2.10 12.18
C LEU A 64 -20.57 2.08 13.18
N THR A 65 -21.27 0.95 13.34
CA THR A 65 -22.44 0.86 14.23
C THR A 65 -22.05 0.78 15.70
N PHE A 66 -20.84 0.31 16.01
CA PHE A 66 -20.37 0.16 17.39
C PHE A 66 -20.18 1.50 18.12
N SER A 67 -20.55 1.52 19.39
CA SER A 67 -20.30 2.66 20.28
C SER A 67 -18.86 2.59 20.83
N ILE A 68 -18.09 3.67 20.62
CA ILE A 68 -16.72 3.81 21.12
C ILE A 68 -16.52 5.17 21.80
N PRO A 69 -15.55 5.31 22.72
CA PRO A 69 -15.23 6.58 23.34
C PRO A 69 -14.91 7.66 22.30
N ARG A 70 -15.35 8.90 22.55
CA ARG A 70 -15.18 10.01 21.60
C ARG A 70 -13.73 10.45 21.41
N ARG A 71 -12.94 10.41 22.48
CA ARG A 71 -11.56 10.92 22.50
C ARG A 71 -10.54 9.77 22.47
N ARG A 72 -9.45 9.99 21.75
CA ARG A 72 -8.27 9.11 21.74
C ARG A 72 -7.60 9.16 23.11
N ILE A 73 -7.11 8.01 23.59
CA ILE A 73 -6.29 7.96 24.79
C ILE A 73 -4.84 8.37 24.47
N VAL A 74 -4.10 8.84 25.47
CA VAL A 74 -2.73 9.38 25.31
C VAL A 74 -1.76 8.37 24.69
N THR A 75 -1.89 7.07 24.98
CA THR A 75 -1.01 6.04 24.37
C THR A 75 -1.27 5.82 22.87
N GLY A 76 -2.38 6.34 22.34
CA GLY A 76 -2.63 6.47 20.91
C GLY A 76 -3.07 5.22 20.15
N SER A 77 -3.01 4.04 20.73
CA SER A 77 -3.19 2.76 20.01
C SER A 77 -4.59 2.13 20.09
N ARG A 78 -5.53 2.72 20.84
CA ARG A 78 -6.92 2.20 20.88
C ARG A 78 -7.75 2.85 19.80
N ILE A 79 -8.60 2.07 19.13
CA ILE A 79 -9.47 2.58 18.05
C ILE A 79 -10.35 3.74 18.53
N TRP A 80 -10.43 4.80 17.72
CA TRP A 80 -11.21 6.02 17.99
C TRP A 80 -12.06 6.43 16.78
N PRO A 81 -13.06 7.33 16.95
CA PRO A 81 -14.02 7.63 15.89
C PRO A 81 -13.42 8.20 14.60
N GLU A 82 -12.48 9.16 14.70
CA GLU A 82 -11.80 9.72 13.52
C GLU A 82 -11.08 8.65 12.71
N TYR A 83 -10.38 7.73 13.38
CA TYR A 83 -9.72 6.62 12.69
C TYR A 83 -10.70 5.73 11.92
N ARG A 84 -11.90 5.43 12.46
CA ARG A 84 -12.89 4.60 11.74
C ARG A 84 -13.31 5.21 10.42
N TRP A 85 -13.47 6.53 10.39
CA TRP A 85 -13.77 7.27 9.17
C TRP A 85 -12.58 7.30 8.20
N HIS A 86 -11.36 7.50 8.68
CA HIS A 86 -10.16 7.39 7.84
C HIS A 86 -10.03 5.98 7.25
N ALA A 87 -10.23 4.94 8.05
CA ALA A 87 -10.20 3.55 7.59
C ALA A 87 -11.27 3.28 6.54
N LEU A 88 -12.46 3.88 6.64
CA LEU A 88 -13.48 3.82 5.59
C LEU A 88 -13.01 4.48 4.30
N VAL A 89 -12.50 5.71 4.37
CA VAL A 89 -12.01 6.46 3.20
C VAL A 89 -10.90 5.67 2.47
N PHE A 90 -9.93 5.14 3.21
CA PHE A 90 -8.82 4.39 2.59
C PHE A 90 -9.22 2.98 2.13
N THR A 91 -10.23 2.36 2.75
CA THR A 91 -10.87 1.13 2.25
C THR A 91 -11.53 1.40 0.91
N LEU A 92 -12.36 2.45 0.81
CA LEU A 92 -13.02 2.84 -0.43
C LEU A 92 -12.01 3.17 -1.53
N ARG A 93 -10.94 3.91 -1.22
CA ARG A 93 -9.83 4.17 -2.15
C ARG A 93 -9.30 2.87 -2.76
N SER A 94 -8.95 1.90 -1.91
CA SER A 94 -8.35 0.63 -2.35
C SER A 94 -9.33 -0.18 -3.21
N LEU A 95 -10.61 -0.25 -2.81
CA LEU A 95 -11.65 -0.96 -3.56
C LEU A 95 -11.97 -0.31 -4.91
N VAL A 96 -12.01 1.03 -4.99
CA VAL A 96 -12.20 1.74 -6.26
C VAL A 96 -11.01 1.53 -7.19
N LEU A 97 -9.77 1.57 -6.65
CA LEU A 97 -8.57 1.26 -7.44
C LEU A 97 -8.58 -0.18 -7.96
N MET A 98 -9.01 -1.15 -7.15
CA MET A 98 -9.22 -2.53 -7.62
C MET A 98 -10.27 -2.60 -8.74
N ALA A 99 -11.41 -1.92 -8.58
CA ALA A 99 -12.44 -1.89 -9.61
C ALA A 99 -11.92 -1.29 -10.93
N ILE A 100 -11.10 -0.23 -10.86
CA ILE A 100 -10.42 0.35 -12.02
C ILE A 100 -9.47 -0.68 -12.65
N ALA A 101 -8.66 -1.38 -11.84
CA ALA A 101 -7.72 -2.39 -12.34
C ALA A 101 -8.42 -3.57 -13.03
N VAL A 102 -9.57 -4.02 -12.51
CA VAL A 102 -10.40 -5.06 -13.14
C VAL A 102 -11.04 -4.55 -14.43
N ARG A 103 -11.59 -3.33 -14.43
CA ARG A 103 -12.33 -2.79 -15.59
C ARG A 103 -11.42 -2.35 -16.73
N TYR A 104 -10.21 -1.90 -16.41
CA TYR A 104 -9.24 -1.34 -17.35
C TYR A 104 -7.83 -1.92 -17.13
N PRO A 105 -7.64 -3.25 -17.29
CA PRO A 105 -6.37 -3.90 -16.97
C PRO A 105 -5.19 -3.39 -17.80
N HIS A 106 -5.46 -2.86 -19.00
CA HIS A 106 -4.45 -2.33 -19.92
C HIS A 106 -4.36 -0.81 -19.96
N ALA A 107 -5.16 -0.08 -19.17
CA ALA A 107 -5.09 1.37 -19.16
C ALA A 107 -3.69 1.86 -18.82
N GLU A 108 -3.12 2.65 -19.72
CA GLU A 108 -1.80 3.25 -19.54
C GLU A 108 -1.89 4.58 -18.77
N THR A 109 -3.11 5.10 -18.59
CA THR A 109 -3.34 6.39 -17.95
C THR A 109 -3.37 6.25 -16.44
N CYS A 110 -2.52 7.02 -15.77
CA CYS A 110 -2.51 7.11 -14.29
C CYS A 110 -3.49 8.17 -13.75
N LEU A 111 -4.25 8.83 -14.62
CA LEU A 111 -5.20 9.86 -14.22
C LEU A 111 -6.31 9.30 -13.31
N PRO A 112 -6.98 8.17 -13.61
CA PRO A 112 -8.01 7.66 -12.71
C PRO A 112 -7.45 7.27 -11.32
N PRO A 113 -6.32 6.53 -11.20
CA PRO A 113 -5.70 6.29 -9.90
C PRO A 113 -5.31 7.57 -9.15
N LEU A 114 -4.77 8.56 -9.86
CA LEU A 114 -4.40 9.85 -9.27
C LEU A 114 -5.63 10.57 -8.68
N LEU A 115 -6.72 10.67 -9.45
CA LEU A 115 -7.96 11.30 -8.97
C LEU A 115 -8.50 10.58 -7.73
N VAL A 116 -8.49 9.25 -7.72
CA VAL A 116 -8.94 8.45 -6.57
C VAL A 116 -8.07 8.71 -5.33
N VAL A 117 -6.74 8.79 -5.49
CA VAL A 117 -5.82 9.12 -4.40
C VAL A 117 -6.07 10.53 -3.86
N LEU A 118 -6.19 11.54 -4.73
CA LEU A 118 -6.43 12.92 -4.33
C LEU A 118 -7.80 13.09 -3.64
N CYS A 119 -8.86 12.47 -4.17
CA CYS A 119 -10.18 12.45 -3.55
C CYS A 119 -10.16 11.79 -2.17
N ALA A 120 -9.45 10.66 -2.02
CA ALA A 120 -9.31 10.00 -0.73
C ALA A 120 -8.57 10.89 0.29
N MET A 121 -7.55 11.63 -0.14
CA MET A 121 -6.84 12.57 0.72
C MET A 121 -7.72 13.75 1.15
N ALA A 122 -8.49 14.33 0.22
CA ALA A 122 -9.44 15.39 0.51
C ALA A 122 -10.55 14.93 1.48
N ALA A 123 -11.06 13.71 1.29
CA ALA A 123 -12.03 13.12 2.19
C ALA A 123 -11.44 12.89 3.60
N ALA A 124 -10.20 12.39 3.70
CA ALA A 124 -9.53 12.22 4.98
C ALA A 124 -9.28 13.55 5.71
N ASP A 125 -8.91 14.62 5.00
CA ASP A 125 -8.78 15.96 5.59
C ASP A 125 -10.11 16.53 6.04
N THR A 126 -11.19 16.29 5.29
CA THR A 126 -12.54 16.72 5.68
C THR A 126 -12.97 16.05 6.98
N VAL A 127 -12.69 14.74 7.12
CA VAL A 127 -12.90 14.00 8.37
C VAL A 127 -12.09 14.62 9.51
N THR A 128 -10.79 14.86 9.30
CA THR A 128 -9.93 15.47 10.32
C THR A 128 -10.39 16.87 10.72
N ALA A 129 -10.76 17.73 9.76
CA ALA A 129 -11.29 19.06 10.04
C ALA A 129 -12.61 19.01 10.82
N TRP A 130 -13.47 18.02 10.55
CA TRP A 130 -14.70 17.82 11.31
C TRP A 130 -14.43 17.47 12.79
N TYR A 131 -13.50 16.55 13.06
CA TYR A 131 -13.10 16.21 14.43
C TYR A 131 -12.30 17.33 15.12
N ALA A 132 -11.49 18.09 14.36
CA ALA A 132 -10.70 19.20 14.88
C ALA A 132 -11.59 20.33 15.41
N ARG A 133 -12.65 20.69 14.68
CA ARG A 133 -13.66 21.67 15.14
C ARG A 133 -14.37 21.28 16.44
N ARG A 134 -14.31 20.00 16.82
CA ARG A 134 -14.91 19.45 18.04
C ARG A 134 -13.89 19.27 19.18
N GLY A 135 -12.62 19.60 18.95
CA GLY A 135 -11.53 19.31 19.89
C GLY A 135 -11.29 17.81 20.11
N GLU A 136 -11.61 16.98 19.11
CA GLU A 136 -11.57 15.52 19.17
C GLU A 136 -10.53 14.91 18.20
N SER A 137 -9.83 15.73 17.41
CA SER A 137 -8.87 15.23 16.40
C SER A 137 -7.54 14.81 17.01
N SER A 138 -6.91 13.79 16.41
CA SER A 138 -5.54 13.38 16.73
C SER A 138 -4.80 12.86 15.49
N ARG A 139 -3.50 13.17 15.39
CA ARG A 139 -2.65 12.71 14.30
C ARG A 139 -2.26 11.26 14.54
N THR A 140 -2.60 10.38 13.60
CA THR A 140 -2.43 8.92 13.72
C THR A 140 -1.02 8.49 14.16
N ILE A 141 -0.03 8.55 13.26
CA ILE A 141 1.35 8.07 13.53
C ILE A 141 2.17 9.10 14.33
N ARG A 142 1.96 10.39 14.09
CA ARG A 142 2.76 11.46 14.71
C ARG A 142 2.52 11.61 16.22
N ASP A 143 1.32 11.30 16.68
CA ASP A 143 0.99 11.34 18.11
C ASP A 143 1.10 9.93 18.75
N LEU A 144 1.66 8.95 18.04
CA LEU A 144 1.82 7.59 18.55
C LEU A 144 3.00 7.55 19.55
N ALA A 145 2.82 6.87 20.69
CA ALA A 145 3.88 6.70 21.68
C ALA A 145 4.94 5.67 21.22
N ALA A 146 5.70 6.00 20.19
CA ALA A 146 6.75 5.16 19.59
C ALA A 146 8.06 5.95 19.39
N PRO A 147 9.23 5.28 19.31
CA PRO A 147 10.49 5.94 18.98
C PRO A 147 10.40 6.72 17.65
N ALA A 148 11.04 7.89 17.58
CA ALA A 148 10.96 8.77 16.42
C ALA A 148 11.34 8.07 15.10
N GLY A 149 12.39 7.23 15.11
CA GLY A 149 12.78 6.42 13.96
C GLY A 149 11.68 5.45 13.50
N ALA A 150 10.96 4.83 14.45
CA ALA A 150 9.84 3.94 14.11
C ALA A 150 8.67 4.73 13.52
N GLN A 151 8.34 5.90 14.07
CA GLN A 151 7.31 6.79 13.50
C GLN A 151 7.66 7.23 12.08
N TYR A 152 8.93 7.58 11.84
CA TYR A 152 9.41 7.95 10.51
C TYR A 152 9.27 6.78 9.53
N LEU A 153 9.75 5.59 9.87
CA LEU A 153 9.63 4.39 9.01
C LEU A 153 8.17 4.04 8.73
N MET A 154 7.31 4.02 9.75
CA MET A 154 5.88 3.79 9.57
C MET A 154 5.22 4.86 8.69
N SER A 155 5.66 6.11 8.77
CA SER A 155 5.17 7.17 7.88
C SER A 155 5.70 7.01 6.45
N ALA A 156 6.99 6.71 6.28
CA ALA A 156 7.64 6.54 4.98
C ALA A 156 7.05 5.37 4.19
N THR A 157 6.75 4.24 4.85
CA THR A 157 6.09 3.09 4.20
C THR A 157 4.72 3.45 3.59
N GLN A 158 4.00 4.44 4.12
CA GLN A 158 2.74 4.91 3.52
C GLN A 158 2.96 5.61 2.17
N PHE A 159 4.13 6.20 1.93
CA PHE A 159 4.49 6.78 0.63
C PHE A 159 4.76 5.69 -0.40
N HIS A 160 5.40 4.59 -0.01
CA HIS A 160 5.57 3.43 -0.89
C HIS A 160 4.22 2.82 -1.26
N ALA A 161 3.33 2.60 -0.28
CA ALA A 161 1.98 2.12 -0.54
C ALA A 161 1.20 3.04 -1.49
N THR A 162 1.25 4.36 -1.27
CA THR A 162 0.54 5.33 -2.12
C THR A 162 1.14 5.41 -3.53
N THR A 163 2.46 5.28 -3.67
CA THR A 163 3.14 5.15 -4.97
C THR A 163 2.68 3.90 -5.70
N GLY A 164 2.54 2.77 -4.99
CA GLY A 164 1.94 1.54 -5.50
C GLY A 164 0.48 1.75 -5.95
N CYS A 165 -0.31 2.52 -5.21
CA CYS A 165 -1.66 2.91 -5.63
C CYS A 165 -1.69 3.71 -6.93
N LEU A 166 -0.74 4.62 -7.15
CA LEU A 166 -0.67 5.41 -8.39
C LEU A 166 -0.26 4.56 -9.60
N LEU A 167 0.54 3.53 -9.37
CA LEU A 167 0.95 2.56 -10.38
C LEU A 167 -0.09 1.45 -10.59
N THR A 168 -1.34 1.60 -10.14
CA THR A 168 -2.39 0.59 -10.34
C THR A 168 -2.56 0.27 -11.84
N ARG A 169 -2.14 -0.92 -12.26
CA ARG A 169 -2.30 -1.44 -13.62
C ARG A 169 -2.45 -2.95 -13.58
N GLY A 170 -3.66 -3.45 -13.89
CA GLY A 170 -3.93 -4.88 -14.08
C GLY A 170 -3.60 -5.81 -12.91
N ARG A 171 -3.30 -5.28 -11.72
CA ARG A 171 -2.94 -6.04 -10.52
C ARG A 171 -3.66 -5.50 -9.30
N LEU A 172 -4.23 -6.40 -8.52
CA LEU A 172 -5.04 -6.16 -7.34
C LEU A 172 -4.26 -6.34 -6.04
N SER A 173 -3.15 -7.09 -6.07
CA SER A 173 -2.27 -7.38 -4.93
C SER A 173 -1.88 -6.15 -4.11
N VAL A 174 -1.40 -5.09 -4.75
CA VAL A 174 -1.00 -3.83 -4.09
C VAL A 174 -2.16 -3.16 -3.35
N GLN A 175 -3.36 -3.18 -3.94
CA GLN A 175 -4.55 -2.62 -3.31
C GLN A 175 -5.03 -3.53 -2.17
N LEU A 176 -4.91 -4.85 -2.33
CA LEU A 176 -5.35 -5.82 -1.33
C LEU A 176 -4.48 -5.74 -0.10
N VAL A 177 -3.17 -5.60 -0.27
CA VAL A 177 -2.26 -5.46 0.87
C VAL A 177 -2.47 -4.13 1.58
N SER A 178 -2.74 -3.05 0.84
CA SER A 178 -3.13 -1.76 1.44
C SER A 178 -4.41 -1.90 2.28
N LEU A 179 -5.42 -2.59 1.73
CA LEU A 179 -6.66 -2.89 2.43
C LEU A 179 -6.44 -3.77 3.67
N CYS A 180 -5.54 -4.76 3.57
CA CYS A 180 -5.15 -5.61 4.69
C CYS A 180 -4.52 -4.82 5.82
N VAL A 181 -3.58 -3.91 5.53
CA VAL A 181 -2.96 -3.05 6.54
C VAL A 181 -4.01 -2.19 7.24
N ILE A 182 -4.94 -1.57 6.50
CA ILE A 182 -5.98 -0.68 7.06
C ILE A 182 -6.91 -1.45 8.00
N GLN A 183 -7.45 -2.58 7.53
CA GLN A 183 -8.43 -3.37 8.29
C GLN A 183 -7.79 -4.11 9.46
N SER A 184 -6.58 -4.64 9.27
CA SER A 184 -5.84 -5.30 10.34
C SER A 184 -5.43 -4.30 11.42
N ALA A 185 -5.01 -3.08 11.06
CA ALA A 185 -4.75 -2.03 12.05
C ALA A 185 -6.02 -1.69 12.86
N ALA A 186 -7.19 -1.54 12.21
CA ALA A 186 -8.46 -1.34 12.91
C ALA A 186 -8.80 -2.50 13.88
N PHE A 187 -8.53 -3.74 13.45
CA PHE A 187 -8.74 -4.94 14.24
C PHE A 187 -7.80 -5.00 15.45
N VAL A 188 -6.50 -4.79 15.26
CA VAL A 188 -5.50 -4.82 16.34
C VAL A 188 -5.77 -3.71 17.38
N MET A 189 -6.11 -2.50 16.94
CA MET A 189 -6.53 -1.43 17.84
C MET A 189 -7.83 -1.75 18.61
N THR A 190 -8.70 -2.59 18.03
CA THR A 190 -9.90 -3.11 18.71
C THR A 190 -9.54 -4.17 19.75
N LEU A 191 -8.61 -5.09 19.43
CA LEU A 191 -8.07 -6.06 20.41
C LEU A 191 -7.46 -5.34 21.60
N GLN A 192 -6.70 -4.27 21.34
CA GLN A 192 -6.09 -3.48 22.38
C GLN A 192 -7.13 -2.74 23.25
N ARG A 193 -8.19 -2.19 22.63
CA ARG A 193 -9.33 -1.61 23.38
C ARG A 193 -9.97 -2.63 24.32
N ARG A 194 -10.04 -3.90 23.91
CA ARG A 194 -10.57 -5.01 24.73
C ARG A 194 -9.58 -5.51 25.79
N GLY A 195 -8.37 -4.97 25.84
CA GLY A 195 -7.32 -5.44 26.75
C GLY A 195 -6.80 -6.83 26.42
N LEU A 196 -6.94 -7.29 25.16
CA LEU A 196 -6.45 -8.60 24.72
C LEU A 196 -4.97 -8.55 24.32
N ILE A 197 -4.48 -7.37 23.96
CA ILE A 197 -3.07 -7.12 23.64
C ILE A 197 -2.61 -5.80 24.28
N THR A 198 -1.31 -5.71 24.52
CA THR A 198 -0.62 -4.52 25.04
C THR A 198 -0.32 -3.52 23.92
N HIS A 199 0.07 -2.29 24.29
CA HIS A 199 0.52 -1.28 23.32
C HIS A 199 1.75 -1.71 22.52
N ARG A 200 2.72 -2.36 23.16
CA ARG A 200 3.92 -2.86 22.47
C ARG A 200 3.55 -3.92 21.43
N GLN A 201 2.63 -4.83 21.76
CA GLN A 201 2.15 -5.84 20.81
C GLN A 201 1.43 -5.19 19.62
N ASP A 202 0.58 -4.19 19.84
CA ASP A 202 -0.07 -3.44 18.76
C ASP A 202 0.96 -2.77 17.83
N LEU A 203 1.96 -2.06 18.39
CA LEU A 203 3.05 -1.46 17.61
C LEU A 203 3.83 -2.49 16.79
N CYS A 204 4.20 -3.63 17.39
CA CYS A 204 4.93 -4.68 16.70
C CYS A 204 4.09 -5.30 15.57
N LEU A 205 2.81 -5.57 15.82
CA LEU A 205 1.89 -6.11 14.81
C LEU A 205 1.70 -5.11 13.67
N TYR A 206 1.53 -3.82 13.96
CA TYR A 206 1.38 -2.79 12.94
C TYR A 206 2.64 -2.61 12.11
N ALA A 207 3.82 -2.58 12.74
CA ALA A 207 5.10 -2.53 12.04
C ALA A 207 5.31 -3.76 11.15
N GLY A 208 4.97 -4.96 11.64
CA GLY A 208 5.01 -6.19 10.85
C GLY A 208 4.08 -6.15 9.63
N LEU A 209 2.85 -5.69 9.82
CA LEU A 209 1.88 -5.50 8.73
C LEU A 209 2.39 -4.51 7.66
N LEU A 210 2.97 -3.39 8.09
CA LEU A 210 3.56 -2.41 7.17
C LEU A 210 4.78 -2.95 6.44
N GLY A 211 5.69 -3.63 7.14
CA GLY A 211 6.88 -4.24 6.55
C GLY A 211 6.52 -5.31 5.51
N PHE A 212 5.56 -6.17 5.85
CA PHE A 212 5.06 -7.16 4.92
C PHE A 212 4.33 -6.52 3.73
N GLY A 213 3.55 -5.47 3.97
CA GLY A 213 2.91 -4.73 2.90
C GLY A 213 3.90 -4.03 1.96
N LEU A 214 4.97 -3.49 2.51
CA LEU A 214 6.08 -2.95 1.72
C LEU A 214 6.71 -4.05 0.87
N ALA A 215 6.98 -5.24 1.42
CA ALA A 215 7.58 -6.35 0.66
C ALA A 215 6.75 -6.71 -0.59
N VAL A 216 5.42 -6.81 -0.47
CA VAL A 216 4.52 -7.06 -1.62
C VAL A 216 4.56 -5.92 -2.64
N VAL A 217 4.62 -4.66 -2.19
CA VAL A 217 4.75 -3.51 -3.09
C VAL A 217 6.08 -3.52 -3.84
N LEU A 218 7.18 -3.85 -3.16
CA LEU A 218 8.51 -3.93 -3.79
C LEU A 218 8.61 -5.09 -4.78
N ASP A 219 8.00 -6.23 -4.46
CA ASP A 219 7.89 -7.37 -5.39
C ASP A 219 7.12 -6.96 -6.66
N ASP A 220 5.97 -6.28 -6.51
CA ASP A 220 5.21 -5.77 -7.66
C ASP A 220 6.01 -4.77 -8.51
N PHE A 221 6.76 -3.86 -7.88
CA PHE A 221 7.64 -2.94 -8.60
C PHE A 221 8.76 -3.68 -9.35
N SER A 222 9.33 -4.71 -8.73
CA SER A 222 10.38 -5.55 -9.32
C SER A 222 9.84 -6.31 -10.54
N ALA A 223 8.68 -6.97 -10.40
CA ALA A 223 8.02 -7.71 -11.46
C ALA A 223 7.69 -6.85 -12.69
N ARG A 224 7.45 -5.55 -12.48
CA ARG A 224 7.19 -4.57 -13.55
C ARG A 224 8.45 -3.89 -14.09
N GLY A 225 9.60 -4.14 -13.49
CA GLY A 225 10.87 -3.51 -13.85
C GLY A 225 10.94 -2.02 -13.53
N VAL A 226 10.15 -1.53 -12.56
CA VAL A 226 10.09 -0.10 -12.17
C VAL A 226 10.59 0.16 -10.75
N LEU A 227 11.15 -0.85 -10.08
CA LEU A 227 11.61 -0.78 -8.70
C LEU A 227 12.54 0.41 -8.41
N PRO A 228 13.61 0.66 -9.17
CA PRO A 228 14.53 1.77 -8.85
C PRO A 228 13.82 3.13 -8.90
N VAL A 229 13.03 3.36 -9.95
CA VAL A 229 12.30 4.62 -10.16
C VAL A 229 11.22 4.80 -9.09
N ALA A 230 10.34 3.81 -8.90
CA ALA A 230 9.23 3.91 -7.96
C ALA A 230 9.72 4.01 -6.51
N PHE A 231 10.77 3.27 -6.14
CA PHE A 231 11.37 3.36 -4.82
C PHE A 231 12.01 4.73 -4.57
N THR A 232 12.75 5.26 -5.55
CA THR A 232 13.36 6.60 -5.46
C THR A 232 12.31 7.68 -5.32
N VAL A 233 11.27 7.66 -6.16
CA VAL A 233 10.16 8.63 -6.10
C VAL A 233 9.42 8.57 -4.77
N ALA A 234 9.15 7.37 -4.24
CA ALA A 234 8.50 7.20 -2.94
C ALA A 234 9.33 7.78 -1.79
N ASN A 235 10.66 7.55 -1.78
CA ASN A 235 11.57 8.12 -0.78
C ASN A 235 11.69 9.64 -0.92
N ALA A 236 11.83 10.15 -2.14
CA ALA A 236 11.89 11.59 -2.40
C ALA A 236 10.60 12.29 -1.93
N ALA A 237 9.43 11.67 -2.18
CA ALA A 237 8.15 12.16 -1.70
C ALA A 237 8.06 12.13 -0.16
N ALA A 238 8.58 11.08 0.48
CA ALA A 238 8.64 10.99 1.94
C ALA A 238 9.50 12.11 2.53
N ILE A 239 10.73 12.33 2.02
CA ILE A 239 11.64 13.40 2.48
C ILE A 239 11.00 14.78 2.24
N ALA A 240 10.50 15.03 1.02
CA ALA A 240 9.88 16.31 0.69
C ALA A 240 8.70 16.65 1.62
N ARG A 241 7.90 15.66 2.03
CA ARG A 241 6.73 15.87 2.89
C ARG A 241 7.04 15.87 4.37
N LEU A 242 7.87 14.94 4.84
CA LEU A 242 8.16 14.74 6.25
C LEU A 242 9.18 15.77 6.75
N ASP A 243 10.22 16.04 5.95
CA ASP A 243 11.32 16.93 6.32
C ASP A 243 11.15 18.32 5.68
N GLY A 244 10.74 18.37 4.41
CA GLY A 244 10.55 19.62 3.67
C GLY A 244 9.17 20.29 3.83
N GLY A 245 8.22 19.64 4.51
CA GLY A 245 6.88 20.20 4.74
C GLY A 245 6.02 20.40 3.48
N ALA A 246 6.39 19.80 2.34
CA ALA A 246 5.72 20.00 1.05
C ALA A 246 4.20 19.80 1.13
N ASN A 247 3.43 20.57 0.35
CA ASN A 247 1.99 20.39 0.26
C ASN A 247 1.69 19.02 -0.38
N LYS A 248 0.91 18.19 0.33
CA LYS A 248 0.64 16.81 -0.08
C LYS A 248 -0.16 16.70 -1.40
N TYR A 249 -1.01 17.67 -1.73
CA TYR A 249 -1.78 17.65 -2.98
C TYR A 249 -0.90 17.95 -4.17
N ILE A 250 -0.06 18.98 -4.06
CA ILE A 250 0.94 19.32 -5.09
C ILE A 250 1.91 18.15 -5.26
N LEU A 251 2.40 17.58 -4.15
CA LEU A 251 3.32 16.45 -4.17
C LEU A 251 2.74 15.25 -4.93
N TRP A 252 1.55 14.78 -4.55
CA TRP A 252 0.97 13.59 -5.18
C TRP A 252 0.45 13.85 -6.59
N ALA A 253 0.02 15.07 -6.92
CA ALA A 253 -0.25 15.46 -8.30
C ALA A 253 1.01 15.39 -9.17
N ALA A 254 2.13 15.96 -8.69
CA ALA A 254 3.41 15.88 -9.39
C ALA A 254 3.87 14.42 -9.54
N VAL A 255 3.84 13.63 -8.47
CA VAL A 255 4.21 12.20 -8.53
C VAL A 255 3.31 11.44 -9.51
N GLY A 256 1.99 11.61 -9.46
CA GLY A 256 1.06 10.90 -10.33
C GLY A 256 1.18 11.27 -11.82
N LEU A 257 1.64 12.49 -12.13
CA LEU A 257 1.91 12.94 -13.50
C LEU A 257 3.30 12.55 -14.01
N LEU A 258 4.32 12.58 -13.16
CA LEU A 258 5.72 12.31 -13.53
C LEU A 258 6.04 10.81 -13.57
N LEU A 259 5.56 10.05 -12.59
CA LEU A 259 5.87 8.64 -12.44
C LEU A 259 5.56 7.79 -13.70
N PRO A 260 4.42 7.99 -14.40
CA PRO A 260 4.13 7.24 -15.62
C PRO A 260 5.12 7.56 -16.74
N ALA A 261 5.53 8.82 -16.86
CA ALA A 261 6.52 9.28 -17.83
C ALA A 261 7.92 8.70 -17.52
N LEU A 262 8.31 8.65 -16.25
CA LEU A 262 9.58 8.06 -15.82
C LEU A 262 9.62 6.53 -16.00
N CYS A 263 8.47 5.87 -15.90
CA CYS A 263 8.35 4.44 -16.13
C CYS A 263 8.18 4.05 -17.62
N ALA A 264 7.99 5.01 -18.53
CA ALA A 264 7.81 4.72 -19.97
C ALA A 264 9.10 4.24 -20.69
N PRO A 265 10.30 4.82 -20.45
CA PRO A 265 11.55 4.41 -21.09
C PRO A 265 12.00 3.01 -20.70
N GLU A 266 11.84 2.63 -19.43
CA GLU A 266 12.16 1.27 -18.96
C GLU A 266 11.27 0.22 -19.66
N ARG A 267 10.04 0.58 -20.03
CA ARG A 267 9.15 -0.28 -20.83
C ARG A 267 9.58 -0.39 -22.28
N ALA A 268 10.21 0.65 -22.85
CA ALA A 268 10.78 0.60 -24.18
C ALA A 268 12.03 -0.30 -24.19
N ALA A 269 12.93 -0.14 -23.22
CA ALA A 269 14.11 -0.98 -23.04
C ALA A 269 13.73 -2.45 -22.79
N ALA A 270 12.74 -2.73 -21.93
CA ALA A 270 12.25 -4.07 -21.68
C ALA A 270 11.50 -4.68 -22.88
N ARG A 271 10.77 -3.88 -23.67
CA ARG A 271 10.16 -4.34 -24.94
C ARG A 271 11.22 -4.72 -25.97
N VAL A 272 12.25 -3.88 -26.13
CA VAL A 272 13.39 -4.17 -26.99
C VAL A 272 14.07 -5.47 -26.53
N TRP A 273 14.28 -5.66 -25.22
CA TRP A 273 14.86 -6.89 -24.68
C TRP A 273 14.01 -8.15 -24.93
N ARG A 274 12.68 -8.05 -24.84
CA ARG A 274 11.76 -9.16 -25.13
C ARG A 274 11.67 -9.49 -26.63
N VAL A 275 11.68 -8.48 -27.49
CA VAL A 275 11.65 -8.66 -28.97
C VAL A 275 12.97 -9.23 -29.47
N LEU A 276 14.09 -8.79 -28.89
CA LEU A 276 15.41 -9.29 -29.23
C LEU A 276 15.65 -10.71 -28.67
N GLY A 277 14.95 -11.10 -27.61
CA GLY A 277 15.06 -12.42 -26.98
C GLY A 277 16.41 -12.62 -26.28
N PRO A 278 16.50 -13.60 -25.36
CA PRO A 278 17.77 -13.91 -24.65
C PRO A 278 18.90 -14.35 -25.59
N ALA A 279 18.59 -14.74 -26.83
CA ALA A 279 19.57 -15.18 -27.83
C ALA A 279 20.44 -14.04 -28.40
N SER A 280 19.99 -12.79 -28.37
CA SER A 280 20.77 -11.66 -28.91
C SER A 280 21.38 -10.75 -27.84
N GLY A 281 20.89 -10.82 -26.60
CA GLY A 281 21.45 -10.10 -25.45
C GLY A 281 22.84 -10.59 -25.02
N CYS A 282 23.06 -11.92 -25.04
CA CYS A 282 24.37 -12.50 -24.68
C CYS A 282 25.47 -12.15 -25.70
N GLY A 283 25.14 -12.01 -26.99
CA GLY A 283 26.11 -11.68 -28.03
C GLY A 283 26.64 -10.23 -27.94
N LEU A 284 25.74 -9.27 -27.70
CA LEU A 284 26.11 -7.86 -27.66
C LEU A 284 26.84 -7.49 -26.37
N VAL A 285 26.40 -7.99 -25.21
CA VAL A 285 27.10 -7.77 -23.93
C VAL A 285 28.45 -8.48 -23.90
N ALA A 286 28.55 -9.71 -24.44
CA ALA A 286 29.85 -10.39 -24.56
C ALA A 286 30.80 -9.72 -25.58
N SER A 287 30.26 -9.05 -26.61
CA SER A 287 31.08 -8.30 -27.59
C SER A 287 31.55 -6.94 -27.06
N ALA A 288 30.73 -6.27 -26.24
CA ALA A 288 31.08 -5.02 -25.58
C ALA A 288 32.05 -5.25 -24.42
N TRP A 289 31.87 -6.35 -23.67
CA TRP A 289 32.79 -6.78 -22.62
C TRP A 289 34.14 -7.24 -23.19
N ARG A 290 34.17 -7.97 -24.31
CA ARG A 290 35.42 -8.34 -24.99
C ARG A 290 36.17 -7.13 -25.55
N ARG A 291 35.47 -6.16 -26.15
CA ARG A 291 36.09 -4.91 -26.65
C ARG A 291 36.68 -4.05 -25.54
N GLY A 292 35.99 -3.94 -24.40
CA GLY A 292 36.51 -3.23 -23.23
C GLY A 292 37.71 -3.90 -22.55
N HIS A 293 37.87 -5.22 -22.69
CA HIS A 293 39.04 -5.95 -22.16
C HIS A 293 40.25 -5.96 -23.11
N SER A 294 40.05 -5.90 -24.43
CA SER A 294 41.13 -5.79 -25.41
C SER A 294 41.80 -4.41 -25.37
N GLU A 295 41.04 -3.34 -25.17
CA GLU A 295 41.60 -1.97 -25.09
C GLU A 295 42.42 -1.75 -23.81
N ARG A 296 42.06 -2.40 -22.70
CA ARG A 296 42.82 -2.34 -21.43
C ARG A 296 44.13 -3.13 -21.45
N ARG A 297 44.30 -4.11 -22.35
CA ARG A 297 45.56 -4.86 -22.49
C ARG A 297 46.59 -4.15 -23.37
N LEU A 298 46.20 -3.16 -24.15
CA LEU A 298 47.08 -2.42 -25.06
C LEU A 298 47.54 -1.05 -24.53
N GLY A 299 46.95 -0.56 -23.44
CA GLY A 299 47.32 0.73 -22.82
C GLY A 299 48.23 0.65 -21.59
N GLY A 300 48.78 -0.52 -21.28
CA GLY A 300 49.46 -0.82 -20.01
C GLY A 300 50.98 -0.96 -20.10
N ALA A 301 51.66 -0.17 -20.91
CA ALA A 301 53.12 -0.02 -20.84
C ALA A 301 53.46 1.46 -20.67
N LYS A 302 53.68 1.89 -19.43
CA LYS A 302 54.41 3.15 -19.16
C LYS A 302 55.91 2.83 -19.20
N PRO A 303 56.71 3.59 -19.94
CA PRO A 303 58.16 3.40 -19.96
C PRO A 303 58.77 3.86 -18.63
N LEU A 304 59.68 3.04 -18.10
CA LEU A 304 60.79 3.43 -17.23
C LEU A 304 62.08 2.97 -17.91
#